data_AF-A0A5J4P8X0-F1
#
_entry.id   AF-A0A5J4P8X0-F1
#
_cell.length_a   1.000
_cell.length_b   1.000
_cell.length_c   1.000
_cell.angle_alpha   90.00
_cell.angle_beta   90.00
_cell.angle_gamma   90.00
#
_symmetry.space_group_name_H-M   'P 1'
#
loop_
_entity.id
_entity.type
_entity.pdbx_description
1 polymer ?
#
loop_
_entity_poly.entity_id
_entity_poly.type
_entity_poly.pdbx_seq_one_letter_code
_entity_poly.pdbx_strand_id
1 'polypeptide(L)' 'LLPQALRSKADAFITGEMKYHDYFKCETNILLAEIGHYESEQYTKEVLHFVISDTFPHSRIHISKINTNPIKYFLLRQK' A
#
# COMPACT_ATOMS: atom_id res chain seq x y z
N LEU A 1 0.31 -7.97 11.09
CA LEU A 1 -0.87 -8.60 10.47
C LEU A 1 -0.57 -9.96 9.83
N LEU A 2 0.64 -10.19 9.30
CA LEU A 2 1.02 -11.47 8.70
C LEU A 2 0.73 -12.73 9.55
N PRO A 3 1.04 -12.79 10.88
CA PRO A 3 0.66 -13.95 11.69
C PRO A 3 -0.85 -14.19 11.80
N GLN A 4 -1.67 -13.13 11.69
CA GLN A 4 -3.12 -13.23 11.69
C GLN A 4 -3.62 -13.79 10.36
N ALA A 5 -3.06 -13.32 9.23
CA ALA A 5 -3.38 -13.83 7.89
C ALA A 5 -3.03 -15.32 7.73
N LEU A 6 -1.90 -15.74 8.28
CA LEU A 6 -1.52 -17.16 8.34
C LEU A 6 -2.53 -17.99 9.15
N ARG A 7 -2.94 -17.49 10.33
CA ARG A 7 -3.95 -18.17 11.16
C ARG A 7 -5.32 -18.23 10.50
N SER A 8 -5.69 -17.22 9.71
CA SER A 8 -6.93 -17.22 8.95
C SER A 8 -6.87 -18.07 7.68
N LYS A 9 -5.72 -18.72 7.39
CA LYS A 9 -5.48 -19.49 6.16
C LYS A 9 -5.74 -18.67 4.90
N ALA A 10 -5.32 -17.40 4.90
CA ALA A 10 -5.42 -16.56 3.71
C ALA A 10 -4.52 -17.11 2.59
N ASP A 11 -4.99 -17.05 1.35
CA ASP A 11 -4.24 -17.49 0.17
C ASP A 11 -3.13 -16.49 -0.22
N ALA A 12 -3.38 -15.20 0.06
CA ALA A 12 -2.45 -14.11 -0.21
C ALA A 12 -2.47 -13.05 0.90
N PHE A 13 -1.32 -12.40 1.09
CA PHE A 13 -1.15 -11.27 2.00
C PHE A 13 -0.49 -10.10 1.25
N ILE A 14 -1.27 -9.05 1.01
CA ILE A 14 -0.83 -7.83 0.33
C ILE A 14 -0.44 -6.79 1.38
N THR A 15 0.73 -6.15 1.23
CA THR A 15 1.22 -5.15 2.18
C THR A 15 2.08 -4.09 1.48
N GLY A 16 2.24 -2.93 2.12
CA GLY A 16 3.10 -1.85 1.65
C GLY A 16 4.59 -2.08 1.96
N GLU A 17 4.89 -2.81 3.04
CA GLU A 17 6.26 -3.08 3.47
C GLU A 17 6.40 -4.53 3.94
N MET A 18 7.55 -5.14 3.64
CA MET A 18 7.95 -6.44 4.17
C MET A 18 9.42 -6.43 4.60
N LYS A 19 9.71 -7.04 5.74
CA LYS A 19 11.10 -7.28 6.17
C LYS A 19 11.61 -8.56 5.54
N TYR A 20 12.86 -8.54 5.07
CA TYR A 20 13.55 -9.70 4.51
C TYR A 20 13.35 -10.97 5.35
N HIS A 21 13.66 -10.93 6.64
CA HIS A 21 13.55 -12.09 7.52
C HIS A 21 12.11 -12.60 7.70
N ASP A 22 11.10 -11.75 7.54
CA ASP A 22 9.69 -12.16 7.68
C ASP A 22 9.18 -12.80 6.39
N TYR A 23 9.71 -12.38 5.24
CA TYR A 23 9.49 -13.05 3.95
C TYR A 23 9.92 -14.52 3.99
N PHE A 24 11.17 -14.80 4.37
CA PHE A 24 11.72 -16.18 4.37
C PHE A 24 11.05 -17.12 5.37
N LYS A 25 10.44 -16.59 6.45
CA LYS A 25 9.72 -17.42 7.42
C LYS A 25 8.41 -17.99 6.87
N CYS A 26 7.87 -17.43 5.78
CA CYS A 26 6.50 -17.69 5.34
C CYS A 26 6.40 -18.19 3.89
N GLU A 27 7.54 -18.40 3.21
CA GLU A 27 7.63 -18.63 1.75
C GLU A 27 6.75 -19.78 1.23
N THR A 28 6.45 -20.79 2.04
CA THR A 28 5.67 -21.97 1.62
C THR A 28 4.19 -21.95 1.99
N ASN A 29 3.71 -20.93 2.71
CA ASN A 29 2.40 -20.99 3.37
C ASN A 29 1.35 -20.01 2.81
N ILE A 30 1.78 -18.93 2.16
CA ILE A 30 0.91 -17.85 1.69
C ILE A 30 1.62 -17.06 0.59
N LEU A 31 0.88 -16.59 -0.42
CA LEU A 31 1.44 -15.66 -1.40
C LEU A 31 1.69 -14.30 -0.72
N LEU A 32 2.95 -13.90 -0.62
CA LEU A 32 3.32 -12.57 -0.15
C LEU A 32 3.43 -11.61 -1.34
N ALA A 33 2.68 -10.50 -1.28
CA ALA A 33 2.71 -9.45 -2.29
C ALA A 33 3.01 -8.10 -1.64
N GLU A 34 4.27 -7.68 -1.71
CA GLU A 34 4.69 -6.34 -1.31
C GLU A 34 4.59 -5.40 -2.51
N ILE A 35 3.68 -4.43 -2.42
CA ILE A 35 3.40 -3.49 -3.53
C ILE A 35 4.04 -2.12 -3.33
N GLY A 36 4.60 -1.85 -2.15
CA GLY A 36 5.17 -0.56 -1.77
C GLY A 36 4.21 0.30 -0.95
N HIS A 37 4.73 0.95 0.10
CA HIS A 37 3.93 1.75 1.03
C HIS A 37 3.21 2.88 0.30
N TYR A 38 3.96 3.68 -0.46
CA TYR A 38 3.40 4.79 -1.23
C TYR A 38 2.38 4.30 -2.25
N GLU A 39 2.72 3.26 -2.99
CA GLU A 39 1.88 2.69 -4.06
C GLU A 39 0.54 2.19 -3.51
N SER A 40 0.56 1.57 -2.33
CA SER A 40 -0.62 1.05 -1.65
C SER A 40 -1.55 2.13 -1.08
N GLU A 41 -1.00 3.27 -0.67
CA GLU A 41 -1.74 4.28 0.10
C GLU A 41 -2.00 5.59 -0.65
N GLN A 42 -1.37 5.82 -1.80
CA GLN A 42 -1.48 7.08 -2.55
C GLN A 42 -2.92 7.51 -2.87
N TYR A 43 -3.85 6.56 -2.94
CA TYR A 43 -5.28 6.77 -3.23
C TYR A 43 -6.12 7.16 -2.00
N THR A 44 -5.54 7.07 -0.80
CA THR A 44 -6.25 7.35 0.46
C THR A 44 -6.71 8.80 0.51
N LYS A 45 -5.92 9.73 -0.05
CA LYS A 45 -6.25 11.16 -0.07
C LYS A 45 -7.50 11.46 -0.91
N GLU A 46 -7.76 10.69 -1.97
CA GLU A 46 -8.98 10.81 -2.79
C GLU A 46 -10.20 10.28 -2.01
N VAL A 47 -10.06 9.16 -1.30
CA VAL A 47 -11.11 8.63 -0.42
C VAL A 47 -11.45 9.62 0.69
N LEU A 48 -10.43 10.18 1.34
CA LEU A 48 -10.62 11.21 2.37
C LEU A 48 -11.25 12.47 1.79
N HIS A 49 -10.81 12.93 0.61
CA HIS A 49 -11.44 14.07 -0.05
C HIS A 49 -12.92 13.81 -0.31
N PHE A 50 -13.29 12.63 -0.78
CA PHE A 50 -14.70 12.27 -1.00
C PHE A 50 -15.50 12.35 0.31
N VAL A 51 -15.06 11.68 1.37
CA VAL A 51 -15.76 11.64 2.67
C VAL A 51 -15.86 13.03 3.30
N ILE A 52 -14.79 13.82 3.27
CA ILE A 52 -14.77 15.17 3.87
C ILE A 52 -15.63 16.13 3.05
N SER A 53 -15.63 16.01 1.71
CA SER A 53 -16.46 16.86 0.83
C SER A 53 -17.94 16.60 1.03
N ASP A 54 -18.33 15.34 1.22
CA ASP A 54 -19.71 14.95 1.53
C ASP A 54 -20.14 15.51 2.90
N THR A 55 -19.25 15.43 3.90
CA THR A 55 -19.53 15.92 5.25
C THR A 55 -19.59 17.46 5.33
N PHE A 56 -18.78 18.17 4.54
CA PHE A 56 -18.63 19.63 4.59
C PHE A 56 -18.81 20.27 3.21
N PRO A 57 -20.03 20.33 2.66
CA PRO A 57 -20.28 20.72 1.26
C PRO A 57 -19.97 22.20 0.96
N HIS A 58 -19.90 23.05 1.97
CA HIS A 58 -19.57 24.48 1.82
C HIS A 58 -18.09 24.79 2.00
N SER A 59 -17.29 23.80 2.40
CA SER A 59 -15.85 23.97 2.63
C SER A 59 -15.07 23.66 1.36
N ARG A 60 -14.06 24.48 1.07
CA ARG A 60 -13.14 24.22 -0.03
C ARG A 60 -12.03 23.29 0.42
N ILE A 61 -12.06 22.04 -0.04
CA ILE A 61 -11.07 21.01 0.32
C ILE A 61 -10.05 20.88 -0.81
N HIS A 62 -8.77 20.82 -0.48
CA HIS A 62 -7.68 20.69 -1.45
C HIS A 62 -6.88 19.41 -1.18
N ILE A 63 -6.50 18.70 -2.24
CA ILE A 63 -5.59 17.56 -2.18
C ILE A 63 -4.18 18.03 -2.54
N SER A 64 -3.18 17.65 -1.75
CA SER A 64 -1.78 17.90 -2.08
C SER A 64 -1.40 17.21 -3.40
N LYS A 65 -0.78 17.98 -4.30
CA LYS A 65 -0.20 17.47 -5.56
C LYS A 65 1.26 17.06 -5.42
N ILE A 66 1.87 17.27 -4.25
CA ILE A 66 3.26 16.92 -4.01
C ILE A 66 3.37 15.40 -3.94
N ASN A 67 4.22 14.84 -4.79
CA ASN A 67 4.60 13.43 -4.69
C ASN A 67 5.69 13.30 -3.61
N THR A 68 5.37 12.59 -2.53
CA THR A 68 6.26 12.34 -1.40
C THR A 68 6.89 10.95 -1.45
N ASN A 69 6.79 10.23 -2.57
CA ASN A 69 7.43 8.92 -2.74
C ASN A 69 8.96 9.08 -2.75
N PRO A 70 9.68 8.55 -1.74
CA PRO A 70 11.15 8.60 -1.75
C PRO A 70 11.76 7.56 -2.69
N ILE A 71 10.98 6.57 -3.15
CA ILE A 71 11.44 5.46 -3.96
C ILE A 71 11.36 5.83 -5.44
N LYS A 72 12.44 5.55 -6.18
CA LYS A 72 12.50 5.69 -7.63
C LYS A 72 12.86 4.35 -8.26
N TYR A 73 11.92 3.77 -9.00
CA TYR A 73 12.15 2.53 -9.73
C TYR A 73 12.92 2.81 -11.02
N PHE A 74 14.05 2.15 -11.20
CA PHE A 74 14.82 2.20 -12.44
C PHE A 74 14.43 1.00 -13.31
N LEU A 75 13.79 1.26 -14.44
CA LEU A 75 13.61 0.24 -15.47
C LEU A 75 14.94 0.06 -16.21
N LEU A 76 15.62 -1.06 -15.98
CA LEU A 76 16.71 -1.49 -16.84
C LEU A 76 16.10 -1.84 -18.20
N ARG A 77 16.37 -1.04 -19.22
CA ARG A 77 16.08 -1.42 -20.62
C ARG A 77 16.98 -2.62 -20.96
N GLN A 78 16.40 -3.81 -20.94
CA GLN A 78 16.99 -4.99 -21.57
C GLN A 78 17.14 -4.65 -23.06
N LYS A 79 18.39 -4.67 -23.55
CA LYS A 79 18.70 -4.56 -24.98
C LYS A 79 18.45 -5.90 -25.66
#